data_AF-A0A9D4MXF6-F1
#
_entry.id   AF-A0A9D4MXF6-F1
#
_cell.length_a   1.000
_cell.length_b   1.000
_cell.length_c   1.000
_cell.angle_alpha   90.00
_cell.angle_beta   90.00
_cell.angle_gamma   90.00
#
_symmetry.space_group_name_H-M   'P 1'
#
loop_
_entity.id
_entity.type
_entity.pdbx_description
1 polymer ?
#
loop_
_entity_poly.entity_id
_entity_poly.type
_entity_poly.pdbx_seq_one_letter_code
_entity_poly.pdbx_strand_id
1 'polypeptide(L)'
;MFLHLYIQLLLQANRFVHLSIQLFLWDHRFLRLYRQLLLQANRFSHLSIQLLLQANRFLNLSIQLLMQANRFLHLSIQLLLQAHMFLHLTIQLLLQANRFLHLSIHLLLKAQRFLHLSIQLLLQAHKFLHLSIQLFLQAHKFLHPSIQLILQANRFFHLSIQLHMQTHRFLYQSIQLLLQANRFLKLSILFLL
;
A
#
# COMPACT_ATOMS: atom_id res chain seq x y z
N MET A 1 51.49 71.27 115.40
CA MET A 1 52.24 70.73 114.24
C MET A 1 51.74 69.33 113.84
N PHE A 2 51.72 68.35 114.75
CA PHE A 2 51.29 66.96 114.45
C PHE A 2 49.84 66.81 113.96
N LEU A 3 48.88 67.51 114.57
CA LEU A 3 47.47 67.49 114.15
C LEU A 3 47.28 67.99 112.71
N HIS A 4 48.03 69.03 112.31
CA HIS A 4 47.94 69.61 110.96
C HIS A 4 48.49 68.67 109.89
N LEU A 5 49.63 68.03 110.16
CA LEU A 5 50.21 66.98 109.30
C LEU A 5 49.28 65.77 109.16
N TYR A 6 48.64 65.34 110.25
CA TYR A 6 47.66 64.25 110.24
C TYR A 6 46.45 64.58 109.36
N ILE A 7 45.89 65.78 109.49
CA ILE A 7 44.76 66.24 108.66
C ILE A 7 45.16 66.33 107.18
N GLN A 8 46.36 66.82 106.87
CA GLN A 8 46.87 66.90 105.49
C GLN A 8 47.04 65.52 104.85
N LEU A 9 47.59 64.54 105.58
CA LEU A 9 47.71 63.16 105.12
C LEU A 9 46.34 62.51 104.87
N LEU A 10 45.37 62.77 105.75
CA LEU A 10 44.01 62.25 105.61
C LEU A 10 43.30 62.85 104.39
N LEU A 11 43.48 64.14 104.13
CA LEU A 11 42.99 64.81 102.91
C LEU A 11 43.65 64.27 101.64
N GLN A 12 44.96 64.01 101.66
CA GLN A 12 45.65 63.38 100.53
C GLN A 12 45.14 61.96 100.28
N ALA A 13 45.00 61.14 101.33
CA ALA A 13 44.44 59.79 101.22
C ALA A 13 43.03 59.81 100.62
N ASN A 14 42.17 60.72 101.08
CA ASN A 14 40.82 60.90 100.51
C ASN A 14 40.85 61.32 99.03
N ARG A 15 41.79 62.17 98.62
CA ARG A 15 41.96 62.53 97.19
C ARG A 15 42.41 61.34 96.35
N PHE A 16 43.34 60.51 96.85
CA PHE A 16 43.75 59.27 96.18
C PHE A 16 42.60 58.28 96.05
N VAL A 17 41.80 58.10 97.11
CA VAL A 17 40.59 57.25 97.08
C VAL A 17 39.57 57.79 96.08
N HIS A 18 39.35 59.10 96.01
CA HIS A 18 38.45 59.69 95.04
C HIS A 18 38.92 59.48 93.59
N LEU A 19 40.22 59.66 93.33
CA LEU A 19 40.81 59.41 92.01
C LEU A 19 40.73 57.93 91.60
N SER A 20 40.97 57.00 92.53
CA SER A 20 40.86 55.56 92.24
C SER A 20 39.42 55.15 91.94
N ILE A 21 38.43 55.70 92.66
CA ILE A 21 37.01 55.50 92.37
C ILE A 21 36.66 56.05 90.97
N GLN A 22 37.16 57.23 90.63
CA GLN A 22 36.93 57.81 89.30
C GLN A 22 37.51 56.93 88.19
N LEU A 23 38.76 56.49 88.32
CA LEU A 23 39.40 55.58 87.35
C LEU A 23 38.62 54.27 87.21
N PHE A 24 38.21 53.66 88.32
CA PHE A 24 37.38 52.46 88.32
C PHE A 24 36.05 52.66 87.59
N LEU A 25 35.38 53.81 87.79
CA LEU A 25 34.15 54.16 87.07
C LEU A 25 34.39 54.42 85.56
N TRP A 26 35.57 54.93 85.19
CA TRP A 26 35.95 55.07 83.78
C TRP A 26 36.17 53.70 83.12
N ASP A 27 36.93 52.80 83.75
CA ASP A 27 37.16 51.45 83.25
C ASP A 27 35.86 50.67 83.09
N HIS A 28 34.95 50.78 84.07
CA HIS A 28 33.63 50.15 83.98
C HIS A 28 32.79 50.70 82.82
N ARG A 29 32.83 52.01 82.58
CA ARG A 29 32.14 52.62 81.43
C ARG A 29 32.75 52.17 80.11
N PHE A 30 34.08 52.11 80.03
CA PHE A 30 34.79 51.62 78.84
C PHE A 30 34.45 50.16 78.53
N LEU A 31 34.52 49.28 79.54
CA LEU A 31 34.11 47.87 79.41
C LEU A 31 32.66 47.71 78.97
N ARG A 32 31.76 48.57 79.45
CA ARG A 32 30.35 48.58 79.03
C ARG A 32 30.19 48.96 77.55
N LEU A 33 30.89 50.01 77.10
CA LEU A 33 30.87 50.44 75.69
C LEU A 33 31.47 49.38 74.77
N TYR A 34 32.61 48.80 75.15
CA TYR A 34 33.23 47.71 74.39
C TYR A 34 32.28 46.52 74.22
N ARG A 35 31.60 46.11 75.32
CA ARG A 35 30.61 45.03 75.26
C ARG A 35 29.44 45.38 74.34
N GLN A 36 28.95 46.62 74.34
CA GLN A 36 27.88 47.07 73.47
C GLN A 36 28.29 47.02 71.99
N LEU A 37 29.50 47.48 71.66
CA LEU A 37 30.04 47.41 70.29
C LEU A 37 30.17 45.95 69.83
N LEU A 38 30.67 45.06 70.69
CA LEU A 38 30.80 43.63 70.36
C LEU A 38 29.43 42.98 70.10
N LEU A 39 28.42 43.31 70.91
CA LEU A 39 27.04 42.85 70.68
C LEU A 39 26.46 43.39 69.36
N GLN A 40 26.74 44.64 69.00
CA GLN A 40 26.30 45.21 67.73
C GLN A 40 26.99 44.51 66.55
N ALA A 41 28.30 44.30 66.61
CA ALA A 41 29.05 43.57 65.58
C ALA A 41 28.50 42.15 65.37
N ASN A 42 28.19 41.44 66.47
CA ASN A 42 27.57 40.12 66.41
C ASN A 42 26.15 40.13 65.80
N ARG A 43 25.37 41.19 66.02
CA ARG A 43 24.06 41.34 65.37
C ARG A 43 24.21 41.56 63.87
N PHE A 44 25.18 42.39 63.46
CA PHE A 44 25.46 42.63 62.04
C PHE A 44 25.93 41.36 61.33
N SER A 45 26.82 40.58 61.95
CA SER A 45 27.26 39.29 61.38
C SER A 45 26.12 38.28 61.27
N HIS A 46 25.23 38.23 62.27
CA HIS A 46 24.04 37.38 62.19
C HIS A 46 23.11 37.79 61.04
N LEU A 47 22.85 39.10 60.87
CA LEU A 47 22.04 39.62 59.78
C LEU A 47 22.66 39.33 58.40
N SER A 48 23.99 39.48 58.26
CA SER A 48 24.66 39.20 56.99
C SER A 48 24.59 37.72 56.62
N ILE A 49 24.74 36.82 57.59
CA ILE A 49 24.56 35.37 57.40
C ILE A 49 23.12 35.07 56.96
N GLN A 50 22.12 35.69 57.61
CA GLN A 50 20.72 35.50 57.24
C GLN A 50 20.42 35.94 55.80
N LEU A 51 20.94 37.11 55.39
CA LEU A 51 20.79 37.60 54.01
C LEU A 51 21.46 36.66 53.00
N LEU A 52 22.65 36.14 53.31
CA LEU A 52 23.35 35.19 52.44
C LEU A 52 22.56 33.88 52.30
N LEU A 53 21.99 33.36 53.39
CA LEU A 53 21.12 32.18 53.36
C LEU A 53 19.86 32.42 52.53
N GLN A 54 19.26 33.61 52.62
CA GLN A 54 18.11 33.97 51.79
C GLN A 54 18.48 34.05 50.32
N ALA A 55 19.58 34.71 49.97
CA ALA A 55 20.07 34.78 48.60
C ALA A 55 20.33 33.38 48.01
N ASN A 56 20.95 32.48 48.78
CA ASN A 56 21.18 31.10 48.36
C ASN A 56 19.86 30.33 48.15
N ARG A 57 18.83 30.57 48.98
CA ARG A 57 17.50 29.98 48.76
C ARG A 57 16.87 30.47 47.45
N PHE A 58 16.96 31.76 47.15
CA PHE A 58 16.46 32.31 45.89
C PHE A 58 17.19 31.74 44.68
N LEU A 59 18.52 31.62 44.75
CA LEU A 59 19.32 30.98 43.69
C LEU A 59 18.92 29.52 43.47
N ASN A 60 18.72 28.76 44.55
CA ASN A 60 18.28 27.38 44.43
C ASN A 60 16.89 27.27 43.78
N LEU A 61 15.95 28.14 44.15
CA LEU A 61 14.63 28.20 43.53
C LEU A 61 14.72 28.57 42.03
N SER A 62 15.55 29.54 41.66
CA SER A 62 15.71 29.91 40.25
C SER A 62 16.31 28.77 39.42
N ILE A 63 17.28 28.03 39.98
CA ILE A 63 17.84 26.83 39.33
C ILE A 63 16.76 25.75 39.16
N GLN A 64 15.94 25.51 40.19
CA GLN A 64 14.86 24.53 40.10
C GLN A 64 13.83 24.90 39.02
N LEU A 65 13.43 26.17 38.94
CA LEU A 65 12.52 26.67 37.89
C LEU A 65 13.12 26.51 36.50
N LEU A 66 14.41 26.83 36.32
CA LEU A 66 15.09 26.66 35.03
C LEU A 66 15.17 25.18 34.62
N MET A 67 15.44 24.29 35.57
CA MET A 67 15.43 22.84 35.33
C MET A 67 14.03 22.35 34.94
N GLN A 68 12.97 22.85 35.57
CA GLN A 68 11.59 22.51 35.19
C GLN A 68 11.26 23.03 33.79
N ALA A 69 11.60 24.28 33.47
CA ALA A 69 11.39 24.85 32.13
C ALA A 69 12.10 24.03 31.04
N ASN A 70 13.35 23.61 31.28
CA ASN A 70 14.09 22.75 30.35
C ASN A 70 13.41 21.38 30.16
N ARG A 71 12.86 20.79 31.23
CA ARG A 71 12.08 19.53 31.12
C ARG A 71 10.83 19.72 30.28
N PHE A 72 10.10 20.83 30.46
CA PHE A 72 8.93 21.13 29.64
C PHE A 72 9.29 21.34 28.17
N LEU A 73 10.38 22.07 27.89
CA LEU A 73 10.89 22.23 26.53
C LEU A 73 11.22 20.87 25.90
N HIS A 74 11.94 20.00 26.61
CA HIS A 74 12.25 18.67 26.11
C HIS A 74 11.01 17.84 25.79
N LEU A 75 10.00 17.84 26.67
CA LEU A 75 8.73 17.16 26.43
C LEU A 75 7.99 17.72 25.22
N SER A 76 8.00 19.05 25.05
CA SER A 76 7.35 19.70 23.90
C SER A 76 8.00 19.31 22.57
N ILE A 77 9.33 19.22 22.53
CA ILE A 77 10.08 18.78 21.35
C ILE A 77 9.76 17.31 21.04
N GLN A 78 9.71 16.44 22.07
CA GLN A 78 9.35 15.04 21.90
C GLN A 78 7.94 14.86 21.32
N LEU A 79 6.96 15.60 21.83
CA LEU A 79 5.58 15.59 21.30
C LEU A 79 5.53 16.06 19.84
N LEU A 80 6.28 17.11 19.50
CA LEU A 80 6.33 17.64 18.14
C LEU A 80 6.96 16.62 17.17
N LEU A 81 8.03 15.94 17.58
CA LEU A 81 8.65 14.85 16.80
C LEU A 81 7.68 13.68 16.60
N GLN A 82 6.96 13.26 17.65
CA GLN A 82 5.95 12.22 17.54
C GLN A 82 4.84 12.60 16.54
N ALA A 83 4.34 13.84 16.61
CA ALA A 83 3.34 14.33 15.67
C ALA A 83 3.83 14.31 14.21
N HIS A 84 5.09 14.71 13.97
CA HIS A 84 5.69 14.63 12.63
C HIS A 84 5.80 13.19 12.13
N MET A 85 6.19 12.25 12.99
CA MET A 85 6.25 10.82 12.64
C MET A 85 4.87 10.26 12.29
N PHE A 86 3.83 10.62 13.04
CA PHE A 86 2.45 10.25 12.73
C PHE A 86 2.01 10.81 11.37
N LEU A 87 2.25 12.10 11.12
CA LEU A 87 1.94 12.71 9.81
C LEU A 87 2.63 11.98 8.66
N HIS A 88 3.93 11.68 8.80
CA HIS A 88 4.67 10.95 7.79
C HIS A 88 4.08 9.56 7.52
N LEU A 89 3.73 8.80 8.56
CA LEU A 89 3.07 7.49 8.43
C LEU A 89 1.71 7.60 7.73
N THR A 90 0.90 8.61 8.07
CA THR A 90 -0.41 8.82 7.41
C THR A 90 -0.27 9.11 5.92
N ILE A 91 0.73 9.92 5.53
CA ILE A 91 1.02 10.21 4.12
C ILE A 91 1.46 8.93 3.39
N GLN A 92 2.32 8.11 4.00
CA GLN A 92 2.75 6.84 3.42
C GLN A 92 1.59 5.87 3.19
N LEU A 93 0.68 5.73 4.17
CA LEU A 93 -0.52 4.90 4.04
C LEU A 93 -1.44 5.40 2.91
N LEU A 94 -1.63 6.72 2.79
CA LEU A 94 -2.46 7.30 1.74
C LEU A 94 -1.85 7.06 0.34
N LEU A 95 -0.54 7.18 0.20
CA LEU A 95 0.17 6.86 -1.05
C LEU A 95 0.03 5.37 -1.41
N GLN A 96 0.12 4.47 -0.43
CA GLN A 96 -0.09 3.03 -0.65
C GLN A 96 -1.54 2.75 -1.09
N ALA A 97 -2.53 3.34 -0.43
CA ALA A 97 -3.94 3.19 -0.81
C ALA A 97 -4.20 3.66 -2.25
N ASN A 98 -3.63 4.81 -2.66
CA ASN A 98 -3.73 5.31 -4.03
C ASN A 98 -3.11 4.35 -5.05
N ARG A 99 -1.95 3.73 -4.71
CA ARG A 99 -1.34 2.71 -5.58
C ARG A 99 -2.23 1.49 -5.75
N PHE A 100 -2.86 1.01 -4.66
CA PHE A 100 -3.83 -0.10 -4.73
C PHE A 100 -5.04 0.25 -5.58
N LEU A 101 -5.59 1.46 -5.45
CA LEU A 101 -6.69 1.94 -6.29
C LEU A 101 -6.29 1.93 -7.77
N HIS A 102 -5.13 2.47 -8.14
CA HIS A 102 -4.66 2.43 -9.53
C HIS A 102 -4.49 1.01 -10.07
N LEU A 103 -3.93 0.09 -9.28
CA LEU A 103 -3.80 -1.33 -9.65
C LEU A 103 -5.18 -1.97 -9.88
N SER A 104 -6.15 -1.69 -9.01
CA SER A 104 -7.51 -2.23 -9.13
C SER A 104 -8.21 -1.76 -10.41
N ILE A 105 -8.10 -0.47 -10.75
CA ILE A 105 -8.64 0.11 -11.99
C ILE A 105 -7.98 -0.53 -13.20
N HIS A 106 -6.66 -0.70 -13.18
CA HIS A 106 -5.93 -1.31 -14.28
C HIS A 106 -6.33 -2.79 -14.48
N LEU A 107 -6.54 -3.55 -13.41
CA LEU A 107 -7.05 -4.92 -13.49
C LEU A 107 -8.48 -4.98 -14.05
N LEU A 108 -9.35 -4.08 -13.63
CA LEU A 108 -10.71 -3.96 -14.16
C LEU A 108 -10.71 -3.70 -15.68
N LEU A 109 -9.89 -2.75 -16.14
CA LEU A 109 -9.74 -2.45 -17.56
C LEU A 109 -9.21 -3.66 -18.36
N LYS A 110 -8.26 -4.42 -17.81
CA LYS A 110 -7.80 -5.67 -18.44
C LYS A 110 -8.93 -6.69 -18.54
N ALA A 111 -9.71 -6.91 -17.48
CA ALA A 111 -10.83 -7.84 -17.49
C ALA A 111 -11.89 -7.44 -18.54
N GLN A 112 -12.22 -6.15 -18.64
CA GLN A 112 -13.12 -5.64 -19.68
C GLN A 112 -12.59 -5.89 -21.10
N ARG A 113 -11.29 -5.71 -21.34
CA ARG A 113 -10.68 -6.05 -22.64
C ARG A 113 -10.78 -7.54 -22.97
N PHE A 114 -10.54 -8.42 -22.00
CA PHE A 114 -10.71 -9.86 -22.17
C PHE A 114 -12.16 -10.24 -22.49
N LEU A 115 -13.13 -9.66 -21.79
CA LEU A 115 -14.55 -9.85 -22.09
C LEU A 115 -14.92 -9.38 -23.49
N HIS A 116 -14.37 -8.25 -23.95
CA HIS A 116 -14.63 -7.78 -25.30
C HIS A 116 -14.08 -8.78 -26.35
N LEU A 117 -12.85 -9.26 -26.17
CA LEU A 117 -12.23 -10.25 -27.05
C LEU A 117 -13.01 -11.57 -27.09
N SER A 118 -13.51 -12.05 -25.94
CA SER A 118 -14.30 -13.29 -25.88
C SER A 118 -15.61 -13.15 -26.65
N ILE A 119 -16.29 -12.00 -26.54
CA ILE A 119 -17.50 -11.70 -27.32
C ILE A 119 -17.19 -11.67 -28.82
N GLN A 120 -16.06 -11.06 -29.24
CA GLN A 120 -15.66 -11.03 -30.65
C GLN A 120 -15.40 -12.45 -31.20
N LEU A 121 -14.72 -13.30 -30.45
CA LEU A 121 -14.48 -14.69 -30.82
C LEU A 121 -15.78 -15.48 -30.96
N LEU A 122 -16.72 -15.30 -30.03
CA LEU A 122 -18.04 -15.93 -30.09
C LEU A 122 -18.81 -15.52 -31.37
N LEU A 123 -18.81 -14.22 -31.68
CA LEU A 123 -19.43 -13.71 -32.91
C LEU A 123 -18.78 -14.28 -34.17
N GLN A 124 -17.45 -14.42 -34.20
CA GLN A 124 -16.75 -15.06 -35.31
C GLN A 124 -17.15 -16.54 -35.45
N ALA A 125 -17.20 -17.29 -34.35
CA ALA A 125 -17.62 -18.69 -34.35
C ALA A 125 -19.06 -18.84 -34.89
N HIS A 126 -19.99 -17.97 -34.49
CA HIS A 126 -21.34 -17.95 -35.05
C HIS A 126 -21.37 -17.67 -36.56
N LYS A 127 -20.54 -16.74 -37.06
CA LYS A 127 -20.41 -16.48 -38.50
C LYS A 127 -19.89 -17.72 -39.24
N PHE A 128 -18.89 -18.41 -38.69
CA PHE A 128 -18.38 -19.66 -39.28
C PHE A 128 -19.44 -20.77 -39.31
N LEU A 129 -20.20 -20.95 -38.23
CA LEU A 129 -21.32 -21.89 -38.19
C LEU A 129 -22.40 -21.56 -39.23
N HIS A 130 -22.73 -20.28 -39.41
CA HIS A 130 -23.69 -19.88 -40.42
C HIS A 130 -23.19 -20.18 -41.84
N LEU A 131 -21.92 -19.88 -42.13
CA LEU A 131 -21.29 -20.22 -43.41
C LEU A 131 -21.24 -21.73 -43.67
N SER A 132 -20.93 -22.54 -42.65
CA SER A 132 -20.89 -24.00 -42.80
C SER A 132 -22.28 -24.58 -43.09
N ILE A 133 -23.33 -24.07 -42.42
CA ILE A 133 -24.72 -24.43 -42.71
C ILE A 133 -25.10 -24.04 -44.14
N GLN A 134 -24.73 -22.84 -44.60
CA GLN A 134 -24.99 -22.40 -45.97
C GLN A 134 -24.29 -23.30 -47.00
N LEU A 135 -23.03 -23.64 -46.79
CA LEU A 135 -22.28 -24.55 -47.65
C LEU A 135 -22.91 -25.95 -47.68
N PHE A 136 -23.32 -26.47 -46.51
CA PHE A 136 -24.02 -27.76 -46.42
C PHE A 136 -25.34 -27.76 -47.20
N LEU A 137 -26.15 -26.70 -47.05
CA LEU A 137 -27.40 -26.53 -47.81
C LEU A 137 -27.15 -26.42 -49.32
N GLN A 138 -26.10 -25.70 -49.73
CA GLN A 138 -25.71 -25.64 -51.14
C GLN A 138 -25.30 -27.01 -51.68
N ALA A 139 -24.45 -27.75 -50.96
CA ALA A 139 -24.07 -29.11 -51.33
C ALA A 139 -25.30 -30.04 -51.48
N HIS A 140 -26.26 -29.94 -50.55
CA HIS A 140 -27.52 -30.68 -50.64
C HIS A 140 -28.37 -30.32 -51.87
N LYS A 141 -28.39 -29.04 -52.26
CA LYS A 141 -29.09 -28.62 -53.50
C LYS A 141 -28.48 -29.26 -54.75
N PHE A 142 -27.17 -29.53 -54.78
CA PHE A 142 -26.49 -30.18 -55.91
C PHE A 142 -26.63 -31.71 -55.91
N LEU A 143 -26.96 -32.34 -54.77
CA LEU A 143 -27.19 -33.78 -54.67
C LEU A 143 -28.45 -34.25 -55.42
N HIS A 144 -29.52 -33.46 -55.40
CA HIS A 144 -30.77 -33.83 -56.08
C HIS A 144 -30.64 -33.93 -57.61
N PRO A 145 -30.08 -32.93 -58.33
CA PRO A 145 -29.89 -33.04 -59.78
C PRO A 145 -28.85 -34.10 -60.17
N SER A 146 -27.83 -34.38 -59.35
CA SER A 146 -26.86 -35.44 -59.64
C SER A 146 -27.49 -36.84 -59.54
N ILE A 147 -28.36 -37.09 -58.54
CA ILE A 147 -29.15 -38.33 -58.47
C ILE A 147 -30.08 -38.46 -59.69
N GLN A 148 -30.71 -37.37 -60.12
CA GLN A 148 -31.55 -37.38 -61.33
C GLN A 148 -30.74 -37.70 -62.60
N LEU A 149 -29.54 -37.15 -62.75
CA LEU A 149 -28.64 -37.47 -63.86
C LEU A 149 -28.22 -38.95 -63.86
N ILE A 150 -27.90 -39.52 -62.69
CA ILE A 150 -27.56 -40.94 -62.56
C ILE A 150 -28.76 -41.83 -62.95
N LEU A 151 -29.97 -41.49 -62.51
CA LEU A 151 -31.18 -42.22 -62.88
C LEU A 151 -31.48 -42.13 -64.38
N GLN A 152 -31.24 -40.97 -65.00
CA GLN A 152 -31.35 -40.80 -66.45
C GLN A 152 -30.32 -41.64 -67.19
N ALA A 153 -29.05 -41.62 -66.76
CA ALA A 153 -27.98 -42.44 -67.34
C ALA A 153 -28.31 -43.95 -67.25
N ASN A 154 -28.84 -44.41 -66.12
CA ASN A 154 -29.27 -45.80 -65.95
C ASN A 154 -30.43 -46.18 -66.89
N ARG A 155 -31.38 -45.26 -67.13
CA ARG A 155 -32.45 -45.47 -68.12
C ARG A 155 -31.91 -45.60 -69.54
N PHE A 156 -30.97 -44.74 -69.92
CA PHE A 156 -30.29 -44.84 -71.23
C PHE A 156 -29.53 -46.17 -71.37
N PHE A 157 -28.84 -46.62 -70.33
CA PHE A 157 -28.13 -47.89 -70.32
C PHE A 157 -29.08 -49.09 -70.45
N HIS A 158 -30.24 -49.05 -69.81
CA HIS A 158 -31.24 -50.11 -69.96
C HIS A 158 -31.83 -50.15 -71.38
N LEU A 159 -32.08 -48.98 -71.98
CA LEU A 159 -32.54 -48.89 -73.38
C LEU A 159 -31.49 -49.43 -74.36
N SER A 160 -30.20 -49.14 -74.14
CA SER A 160 -29.13 -49.66 -75.01
C SER A 160 -29.03 -51.18 -74.93
N ILE A 161 -29.16 -51.78 -73.74
CA ILE A 161 -29.23 -53.25 -73.58
C ILE A 161 -30.43 -53.82 -74.32
N GLN A 162 -31.61 -53.19 -74.20
CA GLN A 162 -32.82 -53.66 -74.90
C GLN A 162 -32.65 -53.62 -76.42
N LEU A 163 -32.10 -52.53 -76.97
CA LEU A 163 -31.77 -52.42 -78.39
C LEU A 163 -30.76 -53.48 -78.81
N HIS A 164 -29.71 -53.70 -78.02
CA HIS A 164 -28.72 -54.74 -78.31
C HIS A 164 -29.34 -56.14 -78.34
N MET A 165 -30.21 -56.46 -77.38
CA MET A 165 -30.97 -57.71 -77.37
C MET A 165 -31.90 -57.84 -78.58
N GLN A 166 -32.54 -56.75 -79.01
CA GLN A 166 -33.34 -56.74 -80.25
C GLN A 166 -32.46 -57.02 -81.47
N THR A 167 -31.31 -56.36 -81.60
CA THR A 167 -30.38 -56.62 -82.72
C THR A 167 -29.88 -58.07 -82.75
N HIS A 168 -29.59 -58.66 -81.60
CA HIS A 168 -29.26 -60.08 -81.49
C HIS A 168 -30.41 -60.99 -81.91
N ARG A 169 -31.65 -60.66 -81.53
CA ARG A 169 -32.84 -61.39 -81.98
C ARG A 169 -33.02 -61.29 -83.50
N PHE A 170 -32.84 -60.10 -84.08
CA PHE A 170 -32.87 -59.90 -85.53
C PHE A 170 -31.77 -60.69 -86.26
N LEU A 171 -30.54 -60.65 -85.75
CA LEU A 171 -29.43 -61.45 -86.27
C LEU A 171 -29.75 -62.94 -86.21
N TYR A 172 -30.25 -63.43 -85.07
CA TYR A 172 -30.66 -64.83 -84.94
C TYR A 172 -31.73 -65.23 -85.95
N GLN A 173 -32.77 -64.40 -86.13
CA GLN A 173 -33.80 -64.62 -87.15
C GLN A 173 -33.22 -64.61 -88.57
N SER A 174 -32.31 -63.69 -88.88
CA SER A 174 -31.64 -63.65 -90.19
C SER A 174 -30.80 -64.89 -90.47
N ILE A 175 -30.08 -65.40 -89.46
CA ILE A 175 -29.31 -66.66 -89.56
C ILE A 175 -30.26 -67.84 -89.78
N GLN A 176 -31.39 -67.89 -89.05
CA GLN A 176 -32.39 -68.93 -89.26
C GLN A 176 -32.97 -68.89 -90.68
N LEU A 177 -33.32 -67.71 -91.21
CA LEU A 177 -33.78 -67.54 -92.58
C LEU A 177 -32.71 -67.98 -93.59
N LEU A 178 -31.45 -67.65 -93.36
CA LEU A 178 -30.33 -68.02 -94.24
C LEU A 178 -30.08 -69.54 -94.22
N LEU A 179 -30.20 -70.18 -93.05
CA LEU A 179 -30.17 -71.64 -92.92
C LEU A 179 -31.35 -72.31 -93.63
N GLN A 180 -32.55 -71.75 -93.54
CA GLN A 180 -33.71 -72.21 -94.29
C GLN A 180 -33.48 -72.09 -95.80
N ALA A 181 -33.03 -70.92 -96.27
CA ALA A 181 -32.69 -70.70 -97.68
C ALA A 181 -31.63 -71.68 -98.20
N ASN A 182 -30.59 -71.95 -97.40
CA ASN A 182 -29.57 -72.95 -97.72
C ASN A 182 -30.14 -74.38 -97.78
N ARG A 183 -31.09 -74.73 -96.90
CA ARG A 183 -31.80 -76.03 -96.97
C ARG A 183 -32.62 -76.12 -98.26
N PHE A 184 -33.34 -75.06 -98.64
CA PHE A 184 -34.08 -75.00 -99.91
C PHE A 184 -33.15 -75.14 -101.11
N LEU A 185 -32.01 -74.44 -101.13
CA LEU A 185 -30.99 -74.57 -102.18
C LEU A 185 -30.44 -75.99 -102.30
N LYS A 186 -30.09 -76.62 -101.17
CA LYS A 186 -29.63 -78.03 -101.16
C LYS A 186 -30.70 -78.98 -101.69
N LEU A 187 -31.97 -78.79 -101.30
CA LEU A 187 -33.09 -79.56 -101.83
C LEU A 187 -33.27 -79.34 -103.34
N SER A 188 -33.19 -78.09 -103.83
CA SER A 188 -33.31 -77.81 -105.25
C SER A 188 -32.18 -78.43 -106.09
N ILE A 189 -30.94 -78.45 -105.57
CA ILE A 189 -29.80 -79.10 -106.23
C ILE A 189 -29.99 -80.62 -106.27
N LEU A 190 -30.55 -81.22 -105.20
CA LEU A 190 -30.89 -82.64 -105.15
C LEU A 190 -32.01 -83.06 -106.10
N PHE A 191 -32.91 -82.14 -106.48
CA PHE A 191 -33.97 -82.37 -107.48
C PHE A 191 -33.49 -82.12 -108.93
N LEU A 192 -32.31 -81.52 -109.14
CA LEU A 192 -31.71 -81.19 -110.44
C LEU A 192 -30.63 -82.21 -110.89
N LEU A 193 -30.30 -83.19 -110.05
CA LEU A 193 -29.41 -84.33 -110.30
C LEU A 193 -30.22 -85.61 -110.46
#